data_AF-A0A382JTU2-F1
#
_entry.id   AF-A0A382JTU2-F1
#
_cell.length_a   1.000
_cell.length_b   1.000
_cell.length_c   1.000
_cell.angle_alpha   90.00
_cell.angle_beta   90.00
_cell.angle_gamma   90.00
#
_symmetry.space_group_name_H-M   'P 1'
#
loop_
_entity.id
_entity.type
_entity.pdbx_description
1 polymer ?
#
loop_
_entity_poly.entity_id
_entity_poly.type
_entity_poly.pdbx_seq_one_letter_code
_entity_poly.pdbx_strand_id
1 'polypeptide(L)'
;MNVAIKQNDDPNRFFWYFIYLMISFVSALPLFGLRLNDFGINYLFLLFIHEFSSFLFFGHTFFSNIWAMQIRFNQAKEVGVWARFFLRKLALSITMTTSIIIPITGLMLIESWGGLHNAPWAWNAYFAFW
;
A
#
# COMPACT_ATOMS: atom_id res chain seq x y z
N MET A 1 -3.04 23.62 26.39
CA MET A 1 -3.91 22.47 26.04
C MET A 1 -3.07 21.21 26.15
N ASN A 2 -3.20 20.48 27.26
CA ASN A 2 -2.43 19.26 27.52
C ASN A 2 -2.95 18.13 26.63
N VAL A 3 -2.32 17.92 25.47
CA VAL A 3 -2.48 16.71 24.67
C VAL A 3 -1.41 15.71 25.12
N ALA A 4 -1.51 15.28 26.38
CA ALA A 4 -0.66 14.25 26.93
C ALA A 4 -1.49 12.96 27.06
N ILE A 5 -1.06 11.94 26.31
CA ILE A 5 -1.28 10.51 26.56
C ILE A 5 -2.71 10.00 26.29
N LYS A 6 -3.03 9.75 25.02
CA LYS A 6 -4.04 8.73 24.64
C LYS A 6 -3.68 8.01 23.34
N GLN A 7 -2.38 7.86 23.06
CA GLN A 7 -1.89 7.20 21.84
C GLN A 7 -1.70 5.69 22.03
N ASN A 8 -1.85 5.17 23.25
CA ASN A 8 -1.51 3.79 23.62
C ASN A 8 -2.73 2.89 23.93
N ASP A 9 -3.94 3.38 23.67
CA ASP A 9 -5.22 2.73 24.03
C ASP A 9 -5.93 2.07 22.84
N ASP A 10 -5.24 1.80 21.73
CA ASP A 10 -5.85 1.06 20.62
C ASP A 10 -5.77 -0.45 20.93
N PRO A 11 -6.88 -1.11 21.32
CA PRO A 11 -6.87 -2.52 21.75
C PRO A 11 -6.43 -3.45 20.61
N ASN A 12 -6.58 -3.00 19.37
CA ASN A 12 -6.28 -3.79 18.17
C ASN A 12 -4.88 -3.54 17.62
N ARG A 13 -4.02 -2.76 18.29
CA ARG A 13 -2.68 -2.43 17.77
C ARG A 13 -1.85 -3.68 17.45
N PHE A 14 -1.90 -4.70 18.31
CA PHE A 14 -1.15 -5.94 18.13
C PHE A 14 -1.71 -6.76 16.97
N PHE A 15 -3.03 -6.73 16.76
CA PHE A 15 -3.67 -7.35 15.62
C PHE A 15 -3.21 -6.69 14.30
N TRP A 16 -3.17 -5.36 14.25
CA TRP A 16 -2.66 -4.65 13.08
C TRP A 16 -1.16 -4.90 12.85
N TYR A 17 -0.33 -4.87 13.88
CA TYR A 17 1.09 -5.22 13.77
C TYR A 17 1.30 -6.65 13.28
N PHE A 18 0.49 -7.60 13.74
CA PHE A 18 0.50 -8.97 13.25
C PHE A 18 0.15 -9.05 11.76
N ILE A 19 -0.91 -8.34 11.33
CA ILE A 19 -1.28 -8.25 9.90
C ILE A 19 -0.11 -7.69 9.08
N TYR A 20 0.50 -6.60 9.52
CA TYR A 20 1.65 -6.03 8.81
C TYR A 20 2.81 -7.01 8.73
N LEU A 21 3.14 -7.69 9.81
CA LEU A 21 4.20 -8.68 9.84
C LEU A 21 3.91 -9.85 8.89
N MET A 22 2.67 -10.33 8.85
CA MET A 22 2.24 -11.36 7.90
C MET A 22 2.38 -10.90 6.45
N ILE A 23 1.97 -9.67 6.15
CA ILE A 23 2.05 -9.11 4.81
C ILE A 23 3.50 -8.92 4.39
N SER A 24 4.35 -8.33 5.24
CA SER A 24 5.78 -8.20 4.99
C SER A 24 6.45 -9.56 4.77
N PHE A 25 6.05 -10.59 5.52
CA PHE A 25 6.57 -11.93 5.34
C PHE A 25 6.16 -12.53 3.99
N VAL A 26 4.85 -12.49 3.66
CA VAL A 26 4.31 -12.98 2.39
C VAL A 26 4.96 -12.26 1.21
N SER A 27 5.09 -10.95 1.31
CA SER A 27 5.74 -10.14 0.30
C SER A 27 7.22 -10.44 0.17
N ALA A 28 7.93 -10.79 1.25
CA ALA A 28 9.36 -11.15 1.20
C ALA A 28 9.63 -12.58 0.69
N LEU A 29 8.62 -13.46 0.58
CA LEU A 29 8.77 -14.83 0.07
C LEU A 29 9.57 -14.94 -1.24
N PRO A 30 9.37 -14.07 -2.25
CA PRO A 30 10.12 -14.15 -3.50
C PRO A 30 11.62 -13.93 -3.31
N LEU A 31 12.06 -13.18 -2.29
CA LEU A 31 13.48 -12.98 -1.97
C LEU A 31 14.18 -14.29 -1.56
N PHE A 32 13.40 -15.26 -1.07
CA PHE A 32 13.89 -16.59 -0.71
C PHE A 32 13.68 -17.62 -1.84
N GLY A 33 13.30 -17.17 -3.04
CA GLY A 33 13.02 -18.03 -4.18
C GLY A 33 11.66 -18.76 -4.10
N LEU A 34 10.80 -18.38 -3.16
CA LEU A 34 9.46 -18.96 -3.03
C LEU A 34 8.48 -18.25 -3.96
N ARG A 35 7.61 -19.04 -4.57
CA ARG A 35 6.60 -18.59 -5.55
C ARG A 35 5.28 -18.31 -4.86
N LEU A 36 4.53 -17.33 -5.37
CA LEU A 36 3.23 -16.93 -4.84
C LEU A 36 2.14 -17.38 -5.80
N ASN A 37 1.46 -18.49 -5.48
CA ASN A 37 0.44 -19.07 -6.34
C ASN A 37 -0.67 -18.05 -6.69
N ASP A 38 -1.14 -18.06 -7.93
CA ASP A 38 -2.25 -17.23 -8.42
C ASP A 38 -3.62 -17.71 -7.91
N PHE A 39 -3.66 -18.83 -7.18
CA PHE A 39 -4.86 -19.49 -6.67
C PHE A 39 -5.86 -19.88 -7.77
N GLY A 40 -5.41 -20.01 -9.02
CA GLY A 40 -6.28 -20.23 -10.17
C GLY A 40 -7.14 -19.03 -10.54
N ILE A 41 -6.83 -17.83 -10.04
CA ILE A 41 -7.50 -16.60 -10.41
C ILE A 41 -7.16 -16.25 -11.87
N ASN A 42 -8.16 -15.83 -12.63
CA ASN A 42 -7.97 -15.44 -14.03
C ASN A 42 -6.97 -14.27 -14.16
N TYR A 43 -5.99 -14.41 -15.06
CA TYR A 43 -4.95 -13.40 -15.32
C TYR A 43 -5.52 -12.00 -15.58
N LEU A 44 -6.57 -11.87 -16.41
CA LEU A 44 -7.13 -10.58 -16.80
C LEU A 44 -7.82 -9.90 -15.61
N PHE A 45 -8.49 -10.69 -14.76
CA PHE A 45 -9.07 -10.19 -13.53
C PHE A 45 -8.00 -9.74 -12.52
N LEU A 46 -6.94 -10.53 -12.37
CA LEU A 46 -5.81 -10.20 -11.50
C LEU A 46 -5.09 -8.92 -12.00
N LEU A 47 -4.92 -8.77 -13.31
CA LEU A 47 -4.39 -7.58 -13.95
C LEU A 47 -5.28 -6.37 -13.70
N PHE A 48 -6.60 -6.54 -13.83
CA PHE A 48 -7.54 -5.47 -13.50
C PHE A 48 -7.40 -5.02 -12.04
N ILE A 49 -7.31 -5.94 -11.08
CA ILE A 49 -7.10 -5.60 -9.66
C ILE A 49 -5.77 -4.87 -9.48
N HIS A 50 -4.69 -5.36 -10.09
CA HIS A 50 -3.36 -4.76 -10.01
C HIS A 50 -3.34 -3.32 -10.54
N GLU A 51 -3.85 -3.10 -11.75
CA GLU A 51 -3.87 -1.78 -12.39
C GLU A 51 -4.82 -0.81 -11.68
N PHE A 52 -6.00 -1.28 -11.28
CA PHE A 52 -6.96 -0.46 -10.54
C PHE A 52 -6.39 -0.04 -9.18
N SER A 53 -5.71 -0.95 -8.48
CA SER A 53 -5.05 -0.64 -7.21
C SER A 53 -3.92 0.36 -7.40
N SER A 54 -3.12 0.22 -8.46
CA SER A 54 -2.06 1.17 -8.84
C SER A 54 -2.60 2.56 -9.15
N PHE A 55 -3.72 2.63 -9.87
CA PHE A 55 -4.43 3.88 -10.15
C PHE A 55 -4.92 4.55 -8.86
N LEU A 56 -5.53 3.79 -7.95
CA LEU A 56 -5.98 4.32 -6.65
C LEU A 56 -4.81 4.76 -5.77
N PHE A 57 -3.71 4.01 -5.73
CA PHE A 57 -2.51 4.37 -4.98
C PHE A 57 -1.93 5.70 -5.47
N PHE A 58 -1.73 5.83 -6.78
CA PHE A 58 -1.21 7.05 -7.39
C PHE A 58 -2.18 8.21 -7.22
N GLY A 59 -3.46 8.01 -7.58
CA GLY A 59 -4.49 9.04 -7.51
C GLY A 59 -4.66 9.57 -6.10
N HIS A 60 -4.77 8.70 -5.10
CA HIS A 60 -4.83 9.12 -3.71
C HIS A 60 -3.57 9.89 -3.32
N THR A 61 -2.38 9.37 -3.59
CA THR A 61 -1.12 10.01 -3.18
C THR A 61 -0.93 11.39 -3.84
N PHE A 62 -1.27 11.52 -5.13
CA PHE A 62 -1.12 12.77 -5.86
C PHE A 62 -2.19 13.81 -5.48
N PHE A 63 -3.47 13.48 -5.63
CA PHE A 63 -4.56 14.43 -5.42
C PHE A 63 -4.70 14.84 -3.96
N SER A 64 -4.50 13.92 -3.01
CA SER A 64 -4.59 14.24 -1.58
C SER A 64 -3.48 15.21 -1.14
N ASN A 65 -2.27 15.09 -1.69
CA ASN A 65 -1.18 16.02 -1.44
C ASN A 65 -1.45 17.42 -2.02
N ILE A 66 -2.00 17.50 -3.25
CA ILE A 66 -2.42 18.77 -3.83
C ILE A 66 -3.51 19.42 -2.97
N TRP A 67 -4.54 18.65 -2.62
CA TRP A 67 -5.64 19.14 -1.79
C TRP A 67 -5.15 19.69 -0.44
N ALA A 68 -4.29 18.96 0.27
CA ALA A 68 -3.77 19.44 1.55
C ALA A 68 -2.81 20.63 1.39
N MET A 69 -2.07 20.71 0.28
CA MET A 69 -1.27 21.88 -0.05
C MET A 69 -2.16 23.12 -0.24
N GLN A 70 -3.23 23.00 -1.02
CA GLN A 70 -4.20 24.07 -1.26
C GLN A 70 -4.84 24.57 0.05
N ILE A 71 -5.21 23.66 0.96
CA ILE A 71 -5.75 24.06 2.27
C ILE A 71 -4.72 24.84 3.09
N ARG A 72 -3.46 24.38 3.12
CA ARG A 72 -2.40 25.04 3.91
C ARG A 72 -2.05 26.44 3.39
N PHE A 73 -2.26 26.72 2.11
CA PHE A 73 -2.03 28.03 1.52
C PHE A 73 -3.20 29.00 1.71
N ASN A 74 -4.44 28.50 1.65
CA ASN A 74 -5.62 29.36 1.57
C ASN A 74 -6.44 29.44 2.87
N GLN A 75 -6.14 28.62 3.88
CA GLN A 75 -6.93 28.52 5.12
C GLN A 75 -6.11 28.84 6.36
N ALA A 76 -6.80 29.03 7.49
CA ALA A 76 -6.18 29.25 8.79
C ALA A 76 -5.27 28.07 9.19
N LYS A 77 -4.22 28.36 9.98
CA LYS A 77 -3.21 27.40 10.42
C LYS A 77 -3.81 26.12 11.03
N GLU A 78 -4.88 26.26 11.81
CA GLU A 78 -5.57 25.14 12.47
C GLU A 78 -6.16 24.15 11.45
N VAL A 79 -6.80 24.66 10.40
CA VAL A 79 -7.37 23.84 9.31
C VAL A 79 -6.24 23.14 8.54
N GLY A 80 -5.10 23.81 8.34
CA GLY A 80 -3.91 23.21 7.74
C GLY A 80 -3.30 22.09 8.58
N VAL A 81 -3.34 22.21 9.92
CA VAL A 81 -2.93 21.13 10.84
C VAL A 81 -3.90 19.96 10.74
N TRP A 82 -5.21 20.22 10.76
CA TRP A 82 -6.24 19.19 10.59
C TRP A 82 -6.08 18.43 9.28
N ALA A 83 -5.89 19.13 8.15
CA ALA A 83 -5.73 18.50 6.84
C ALA A 83 -4.52 17.53 6.81
N ARG A 84 -3.41 17.87 7.48
CA ARG A 84 -2.26 16.96 7.61
C ARG A 84 -2.59 15.71 8.41
N PHE A 85 -3.32 15.83 9.52
CA PHE A 85 -3.74 14.65 10.30
C PHE A 85 -4.73 13.79 9.53
N PHE A 86 -5.65 14.41 8.81
CA PHE A 86 -6.62 13.71 7.96
C PHE A 86 -5.93 12.93 6.83
N LEU A 87 -4.94 13.54 6.16
CA LEU A 87 -4.12 12.85 5.17
C LEU A 87 -3.44 11.60 5.71
N ARG A 88 -2.90 11.63 6.92
CA ARG A 88 -2.26 10.45 7.53
C ARG A 88 -3.26 9.30 7.71
N LYS A 89 -4.48 9.61 8.13
CA LYS A 89 -5.55 8.60 8.27
C LYS A 89 -5.96 8.02 6.93
N LEU A 90 -6.11 8.87 5.91
CA LEU A 90 -6.45 8.42 4.56
C LEU A 90 -5.33 7.62 3.89
N ALA A 91 -4.07 8.01 4.11
CA ALA A 91 -2.92 7.26 3.62
C ALA A 91 -2.86 5.85 4.23
N LEU A 92 -3.20 5.71 5.52
CA LEU A 92 -3.29 4.40 6.18
C LEU A 92 -4.45 3.54 5.65
N SER A 93 -5.53 4.13 5.14
CA SER A 93 -6.67 3.35 4.64
C SER A 93 -6.57 3.00 3.16
N ILE A 94 -6.15 3.93 2.31
CA ILE A 94 -6.15 3.75 0.85
C ILE A 94 -4.75 3.41 0.35
N THR A 95 -3.77 4.29 0.57
CA THR A 95 -2.40 4.12 0.05
C THR A 95 -1.76 2.85 0.61
N MET A 96 -1.91 2.60 1.90
CA MET A 96 -1.32 1.41 2.52
C MET A 96 -1.98 0.11 2.08
N THR A 97 -3.31 0.08 1.97
CA THR A 97 -4.01 -1.11 1.49
C THR A 97 -3.63 -1.41 0.03
N THR A 98 -3.61 -0.39 -0.81
CA THR A 98 -3.22 -0.53 -2.23
C THR A 98 -1.74 -0.88 -2.38
N SER A 99 -0.85 -0.36 -1.53
CA SER A 99 0.59 -0.73 -1.54
C SER A 99 0.86 -2.18 -1.15
N ILE A 100 -0.13 -2.88 -0.61
CA ILE A 100 -0.04 -4.31 -0.31
C ILE A 100 -0.61 -5.12 -1.47
N ILE A 101 -1.77 -4.70 -1.98
CA ILE A 101 -2.45 -5.39 -3.09
C ILE A 101 -1.57 -5.38 -4.34
N ILE A 102 -0.95 -4.25 -4.68
CA ILE A 102 -0.15 -4.11 -5.89
C ILE A 102 1.00 -5.13 -5.95
N PRO A 103 1.93 -5.22 -4.98
CA PRO A 103 3.04 -6.16 -5.09
C PRO A 103 2.56 -7.62 -4.99
N ILE A 104 1.54 -7.93 -4.19
CA ILE A 104 1.00 -9.29 -4.10
C ILE A 104 0.39 -9.72 -5.44
N THR A 105 -0.50 -8.91 -6.01
CA THR A 105 -1.14 -9.23 -7.30
C THR A 105 -0.15 -9.19 -8.46
N GLY A 106 0.86 -8.31 -8.41
CA GLY A 106 1.98 -8.29 -9.36
C GLY A 106 2.82 -9.57 -9.31
N LEU A 107 3.10 -10.08 -8.11
CA LEU A 107 3.77 -11.37 -7.93
C LEU A 107 2.92 -12.53 -8.43
N MET A 108 1.61 -12.53 -8.17
CA MET A 108 0.71 -13.54 -8.70
C MET A 108 0.61 -13.48 -10.24
N LEU A 109 0.67 -12.28 -10.85
CA LEU A 109 0.67 -12.13 -12.32
C LEU A 109 1.92 -12.73 -12.95
N ILE A 110 3.10 -12.54 -12.31
CA ILE A 110 4.37 -13.06 -12.82
C ILE A 110 4.40 -14.60 -12.85
N GLU A 111 3.56 -15.28 -12.07
CA GLU A 111 3.47 -16.75 -12.09
C GLU A 111 3.05 -17.28 -13.45
N SER A 112 2.20 -16.55 -14.19
CA SER A 112 1.82 -16.89 -15.57
C SER A 112 3.03 -16.93 -16.53
N TRP A 113 4.12 -16.24 -16.16
CA TRP A 113 5.39 -16.21 -16.88
C TRP A 113 6.48 -17.08 -16.24
N GLY A 114 6.12 -17.95 -15.28
CA GLY A 114 7.06 -18.82 -14.58
C GLY A 114 7.71 -18.19 -13.35
N GLY A 115 7.13 -17.10 -12.83
CA GLY A 115 7.60 -16.38 -11.65
C GLY A 115 8.84 -15.51 -11.91
N LEU A 116 9.36 -14.89 -10.85
CA LEU A 116 10.53 -14.00 -10.94
C LEU A 116 11.81 -14.71 -11.41
N HIS A 117 11.88 -16.05 -11.31
CA HIS A 117 13.00 -16.83 -11.82
C HIS A 117 13.07 -16.79 -13.36
N ASN A 118 11.92 -16.99 -14.03
CA ASN A 118 11.86 -17.02 -15.49
C ASN A 118 11.64 -15.65 -16.12
N ALA A 119 11.22 -14.67 -15.33
CA ALA A 119 11.06 -13.27 -15.74
C ALA A 119 11.93 -12.33 -14.89
N PRO A 120 13.27 -12.39 -15.04
CA PRO A 120 14.20 -11.65 -14.17
C PRO A 120 14.08 -10.12 -14.30
N TRP A 121 13.54 -9.62 -15.41
CA TRP A 121 13.27 -8.18 -15.59
C TRP A 121 12.24 -7.65 -14.59
N ALA A 122 11.34 -8.50 -14.08
CA ALA A 122 10.30 -8.10 -13.13
C ALA A 122 10.84 -7.85 -11.73
N TRP A 123 12.08 -8.27 -11.42
CA TRP A 123 12.76 -7.87 -10.18
C TRP A 123 12.85 -6.37 -10.04
N ASN A 124 13.14 -5.65 -11.13
CA ASN A 124 13.24 -4.19 -11.09
C ASN A 124 11.89 -3.55 -10.74
N ALA A 125 10.79 -4.05 -11.30
CA ALA A 125 9.45 -3.57 -10.99
C ALA A 125 9.05 -3.91 -9.54
N TYR A 126 9.36 -5.12 -9.10
CA TYR A 126 9.13 -5.55 -7.72
C TYR A 126 9.87 -4.66 -6.72
N PHE A 127 11.18 -4.42 -6.90
CA PHE A 127 11.95 -3.55 -6.01
C PHE A 127 11.60 -2.07 -6.12
N ALA A 128 11.15 -1.58 -7.28
CA ALA A 128 10.72 -0.19 -7.41
C ALA A 128 9.44 0.13 -6.62
N PHE A 129 8.68 -0.90 -6.25
CA PHE A 129 7.42 -0.75 -5.52
C PHE A 129 7.60 -0.80 -3.99
N TRP A 130 8.69 -1.42 -3.50
CA TRP A 130 9.04 -1.52 -2.07
C TRP A 130 9.99 -0.42 -1.62
#